data_AF-A0AAD9HUF3-F1
#
_entry.id   AF-A0AAD9HUF3-F1
#
_cell.length_a   1.000
_cell.length_b   1.000
_cell.length_c   1.000
_cell.angle_alpha   90.00
_cell.angle_beta   90.00
_cell.angle_gamma   90.00
#
_symmetry.space_group_name_H-M   'P 1'
#
loop_
_entity.id
_entity.type
_entity.pdbx_description
1 polymer ?
#
loop_
_entity_poly.entity_id
_entity_poly.type
_entity_poly.pdbx_seq_one_letter_code
_entity_poly.pdbx_strand_id
1 'polypeptide(L)'
;MLPKMDHQVFKTLEGFENSKITIVEWETPLLRRLGYPLASKSDLIFMVPDNQIQDANDIATRNGLKLAGDDELPISYLVEFAKQGFRYVYGEPKSKFILLPLSWSGIEQDELSTITTDISLPCTIWTVPMPAFCAASLRIIMQEECGSRVRGMAVADLANVIAYRMFDMSYEGSYLQNPEDDVDDEAVGFQKDEDAAVLADKEASDMKNAVDNIRGWEFKKDGDWNRNTLIQLVTGKQRYDDLPSREPRHKKA
;
A
#
# COMPACT_ATOMS: atom_id res chain seq x y z
N MET A 1 2.22 -19.05 18.10
CA MET A 1 2.66 -18.08 19.13
C MET A 1 2.81 -16.74 18.44
N LEU A 2 2.05 -15.72 18.84
CA LEU A 2 2.26 -14.35 18.34
C LEU A 2 3.62 -13.85 18.84
N PRO A 3 4.44 -13.22 18.00
CA PRO A 3 5.67 -12.59 18.48
C PRO A 3 5.31 -11.57 19.56
N LYS A 4 5.96 -11.68 20.72
CA LYS A 4 5.78 -10.75 21.82
C LYS A 4 6.18 -9.37 21.31
N MET A 5 5.24 -8.43 21.27
CA MET A 5 5.50 -7.06 20.81
C MET A 5 6.64 -6.46 21.63
N ASP A 6 7.58 -5.80 20.95
CA ASP A 6 8.72 -5.17 21.59
C ASP A 6 8.23 -4.15 22.64
N HIS A 7 8.87 -4.15 23.81
CA HIS A 7 8.43 -3.33 24.94
C HIS A 7 8.54 -1.82 24.65
N GLN A 8 9.50 -1.38 23.84
CA GLN A 8 9.64 0.02 23.43
C GLN A 8 8.52 0.42 22.47
N VAL A 9 8.16 -0.47 21.54
CA VAL A 9 7.02 -0.28 20.64
C VAL A 9 5.72 -0.21 21.44
N PHE A 10 5.51 -1.14 22.38
CA PHE A 10 4.33 -1.13 23.24
C PHE A 10 4.17 0.19 23.99
N LYS A 11 5.24 0.67 24.65
CA LYS A 11 5.24 1.96 25.35
C LYS A 11 5.01 3.15 24.43
N THR A 12 5.52 3.08 23.20
CA THR A 12 5.32 4.12 22.18
C THR A 12 3.85 4.21 21.79
N LEU A 13 3.22 3.08 21.48
CA LEU A 13 1.81 3.01 21.13
C LEU A 13 0.91 3.44 22.30
N GLU A 14 1.21 3.02 23.53
CA GLU A 14 0.52 3.50 24.74
C GLU A 14 0.69 5.02 24.93
N GLY A 15 1.90 5.55 24.66
CA GLY A 15 2.16 6.98 24.67
C GLY A 15 1.36 7.77 23.64
N PHE A 16 1.13 7.19 22.45
CA PHE A 16 0.29 7.77 21.41
C PHE A 16 -1.17 7.84 21.87
N GLU A 17 -1.72 6.77 22.42
CA GLU A 17 -3.09 6.75 22.94
C GLU A 17 -3.27 7.80 24.06
N ASN A 18 -2.36 7.85 25.03
CA ASN A 18 -2.40 8.81 26.13
C ASN A 18 -2.33 10.27 25.65
N SER A 19 -1.62 10.52 24.55
CA SER A 19 -1.47 11.84 23.94
C SER A 19 -2.51 12.13 22.86
N LYS A 20 -3.47 11.20 22.64
CA LYS A 20 -4.49 11.27 21.59
C LYS A 20 -3.91 11.48 20.18
N ILE A 21 -2.77 10.86 19.92
CA ILE A 21 -2.14 10.86 18.61
C ILE A 21 -2.89 9.89 17.73
N THR A 22 -3.38 10.39 16.60
CA THR A 22 -4.03 9.56 15.60
C THR A 22 -2.95 8.88 14.77
N ILE A 23 -2.97 7.54 14.73
CA ILE A 23 -2.11 6.76 13.85
C ILE A 23 -2.96 6.00 12.84
N VAL A 24 -2.56 6.09 11.57
CA VAL A 24 -3.24 5.44 10.45
C VAL A 24 -2.28 4.42 9.85
N GLU A 25 -2.66 3.15 9.75
CA GLU A 25 -1.80 2.16 9.11
C GLU A 25 -1.50 2.50 7.64
N TRP A 26 -0.29 2.18 7.18
CA TRP A 26 0.15 2.49 5.83
C TRP A 26 1.07 1.41 5.25
N GLU A 27 1.24 1.36 3.93
CA GLU A 27 1.99 0.33 3.18
C GLU A 27 1.60 -1.11 3.56
N THR A 28 2.55 -2.00 3.92
CA THR A 28 2.31 -3.45 3.99
C THR A 28 1.08 -3.83 4.84
N PRO A 29 0.87 -3.33 6.07
CA PRO A 29 -0.36 -3.57 6.82
C PRO A 29 -1.64 -3.16 6.05
N LEU A 30 -1.65 -1.95 5.49
CA LEU A 30 -2.78 -1.42 4.72
C LEU A 30 -3.04 -2.25 3.46
N LEU A 31 -2.00 -2.49 2.65
CA LEU A 31 -2.08 -3.24 1.39
C LEU A 31 -2.66 -4.64 1.62
N ARG A 32 -2.24 -5.32 2.70
CA ARG A 32 -2.77 -6.63 3.09
C ARG A 32 -4.24 -6.56 3.47
N ARG A 33 -4.65 -5.56 4.25
CA ARG A 33 -6.08 -5.36 4.59
C ARG A 33 -6.92 -5.03 3.35
N LEU A 34 -6.33 -4.33 2.39
CA LEU A 34 -6.90 -4.09 1.07
C LEU A 34 -6.78 -5.32 0.15
N GLY A 35 -6.38 -6.50 0.65
CA GLY A 35 -6.42 -7.79 -0.03
C GLY A 35 -5.24 -8.13 -0.92
N TYR A 36 -4.17 -7.34 -0.93
CA TYR A 36 -2.92 -7.72 -1.61
C TYR A 36 -2.19 -8.81 -0.78
N PRO A 37 -1.96 -10.04 -1.28
CA PRO A 37 -1.34 -11.15 -0.54
C PRO A 37 0.17 -10.98 -0.27
N LEU A 38 0.53 -9.94 0.48
CA LEU A 38 1.90 -9.73 0.95
C LEU A 38 2.20 -10.61 2.17
N ALA A 39 3.42 -11.11 2.25
CA ALA A 39 3.94 -11.78 3.43
C ALA A 39 3.85 -10.87 4.67
N SER A 40 3.47 -11.45 5.81
CA SER A 40 3.46 -10.71 7.07
C SER A 40 4.88 -10.27 7.42
N LYS A 41 5.07 -8.96 7.58
CA LYS A 41 6.29 -8.39 8.15
C LYS A 41 5.99 -7.86 9.54
N SER A 42 6.99 -7.89 10.40
CA SER A 42 6.92 -7.32 11.75
C SER A 42 7.03 -5.80 11.75
N ASP A 43 7.31 -5.17 10.60
CA ASP A 43 7.46 -3.73 10.45
C ASP A 43 6.13 -2.99 10.63
N LEU A 44 6.17 -1.83 11.27
CA LEU A 44 5.04 -0.98 11.57
C LEU A 44 5.22 0.38 10.88
N ILE A 45 4.24 0.77 10.08
CA ILE A 45 4.30 1.99 9.26
C ILE A 45 2.98 2.73 9.47
N PHE A 46 3.08 3.95 10.00
CA PHE A 46 1.93 4.77 10.36
C PHE A 46 2.01 6.18 9.77
N MET A 47 0.91 6.62 9.17
CA MET A 47 0.68 8.04 8.94
C MET A 47 0.15 8.71 10.21
N VAL A 48 0.61 9.93 10.45
CA VAL A 48 0.26 10.75 11.61
C VAL A 48 -0.15 12.14 11.11
N PRO A 49 -1.22 12.76 11.63
CA PRO A 49 -1.54 14.15 11.32
C PRO A 49 -0.33 15.06 11.51
N ASP A 50 -0.11 15.97 10.57
CA ASP A 50 1.09 16.82 10.51
C ASP A 50 1.33 17.63 11.79
N ASN A 51 0.26 18.10 12.42
CA ASN A 51 0.33 18.83 13.68
C ASN A 51 0.71 17.96 14.89
N GLN A 52 0.68 16.63 14.76
CA GLN A 52 1.00 15.66 15.81
C GLN A 52 2.32 14.92 15.57
N ILE A 53 2.92 15.03 14.37
CA ILE A 53 4.05 14.19 13.98
C ILE A 53 5.30 14.43 14.83
N GLN A 54 5.55 15.67 15.24
CA GLN A 54 6.69 15.99 16.09
C GLN A 54 6.50 15.41 17.50
N ASP A 55 5.30 15.55 18.07
CA ASP A 55 4.96 14.96 19.37
C ASP A 55 5.07 13.43 19.34
N ALA A 56 4.65 12.81 18.24
CA ALA A 56 4.79 11.37 18.01
C ALA A 56 6.27 10.95 17.98
N ASN A 57 7.11 11.70 17.27
CA ASN A 57 8.56 11.45 17.23
C ASN A 57 9.21 11.59 18.61
N ASP A 58 8.82 12.62 19.37
CA ASP A 58 9.35 12.88 20.70
C ASP A 58 8.96 11.77 21.68
N ILE A 59 7.73 11.23 21.58
CA ILE A 59 7.27 10.08 22.35
C ILE A 59 8.06 8.82 21.99
N ALA A 60 8.21 8.52 20.70
CA ALA A 60 8.96 7.36 20.22
C ALA A 60 10.41 7.37 20.75
N THR A 61 11.08 8.52 20.62
CA THR A 61 12.46 8.70 21.07
C THR A 61 12.59 8.62 22.59
N ARG A 62 11.67 9.27 23.34
CA ARG A 62 11.63 9.22 24.81
C ARG A 62 11.42 7.80 25.33
N ASN A 63 10.65 6.99 24.61
CA ASN A 63 10.39 5.59 24.96
C ASN A 63 11.50 4.62 24.51
N GLY A 64 12.57 5.13 23.90
CA GLY A 64 13.79 4.39 23.61
C GLY A 64 13.90 3.83 22.20
N LEU A 65 12.96 4.13 21.30
CA LEU A 65 13.11 3.80 19.88
C LEU A 65 14.28 4.59 19.29
N LYS A 66 15.21 3.89 18.64
CA LYS A 66 16.40 4.50 18.05
C LYS A 66 16.12 4.87 16.60
N LEU A 67 16.41 6.12 16.24
CA LEU A 67 16.39 6.54 14.84
C LEU A 67 17.37 5.68 14.04
N ALA A 68 16.87 5.13 12.94
CA ALA A 68 17.63 4.25 12.09
C ALA A 68 18.61 5.06 11.23
N GLY A 69 19.90 4.76 11.30
CA GLY A 69 20.87 5.24 10.31
C GLY A 69 20.62 4.62 8.93
N ASP A 70 21.12 5.29 7.88
CA ASP A 70 20.98 4.82 6.48
C ASP A 70 21.54 3.40 6.27
N ASP A 71 22.53 2.99 7.06
CA ASP A 71 23.24 1.71 6.93
C ASP A 71 22.70 0.58 7.83
N GLU A 72 21.77 0.85 8.75
CA GLU A 72 21.36 -0.15 9.75
C GLU A 72 20.44 -1.25 9.19
N LEU A 73 19.57 -0.86 8.25
CA LEU A 73 18.64 -1.73 7.56
C LEU A 73 18.49 -1.24 6.12
N PRO A 74 18.37 -2.13 5.13
CA PRO A 74 18.16 -1.72 3.75
C PRO A 74 16.83 -0.98 3.62
N ILE A 75 16.80 0.03 2.76
CA ILE A 75 15.56 0.71 2.37
C ILE A 75 14.66 -0.28 1.62
N SER A 76 13.39 -0.37 2.00
CA SER A 76 12.45 -1.36 1.45
C SER A 76 11.06 -0.80 1.17
N TYR A 77 10.71 0.34 1.78
CA TYR A 77 9.36 0.91 1.73
C TYR A 77 9.32 2.17 0.89
N LEU A 78 8.16 2.43 0.30
CA LEU A 78 7.92 3.58 -0.58
C LEU A 78 8.23 4.89 0.15
N VAL A 79 7.78 5.01 1.40
CA VAL A 79 8.00 6.18 2.28
C VAL A 79 9.47 6.45 2.57
N GLU A 80 10.28 5.40 2.67
CA GLU A 80 11.71 5.55 2.91
C GLU A 80 12.41 6.13 1.67
N PHE A 81 12.01 5.72 0.45
CA PHE A 81 12.53 6.31 -0.79
C PHE A 81 12.09 7.76 -0.98
N ALA A 82 10.87 8.09 -0.54
CA ALA A 82 10.35 9.45 -0.56
C ALA A 82 11.05 10.37 0.47
N LYS A 83 11.86 9.79 1.37
CA LYS A 83 12.55 10.48 2.47
C LYS A 83 11.58 11.30 3.32
N GLN A 84 10.42 10.73 3.58
CA GLN A 84 9.37 11.35 4.39
C GLN A 84 9.37 10.76 5.80
N GLY A 85 9.28 11.63 6.79
CA GLY A 85 9.03 11.23 8.17
C GLY A 85 10.23 10.68 8.94
N PHE A 86 9.94 9.90 9.98
CA PHE A 86 10.89 9.36 10.95
C PHE A 86 10.94 7.85 10.87
N ARG A 87 12.15 7.31 10.95
CA ARG A 87 12.44 5.88 10.81
C ARG A 87 13.17 5.39 12.04
N TYR A 88 12.68 4.34 12.67
CA TYR A 88 13.28 3.71 13.84
C TYR A 88 13.49 2.20 13.63
N VAL A 89 14.38 1.62 14.42
CA VAL A 89 14.62 0.17 14.46
C VAL A 89 14.26 -0.37 15.85
N TYR A 90 13.65 -1.55 15.90
CA TYR A 90 13.35 -2.26 17.15
C TYR A 90 13.42 -3.78 17.00
N GLY A 91 13.45 -4.49 18.12
CA GLY A 91 13.33 -5.95 18.18
C GLY A 91 14.56 -6.72 17.68
N GLU A 92 14.52 -8.03 17.90
CA GLU A 92 15.47 -9.03 17.37
C GLU A 92 14.66 -10.24 16.87
N PRO A 93 14.59 -10.52 15.55
CA PRO A 93 15.28 -9.80 14.47
C PRO A 93 14.79 -8.35 14.31
N LYS A 94 15.70 -7.48 13.87
CA LYS A 94 15.44 -6.06 13.66
C LYS A 94 14.26 -5.84 12.71
N SER A 95 13.33 -5.00 13.16
CA SER A 95 12.15 -4.54 12.44
C SER A 95 12.10 -3.01 12.43
N LYS A 96 11.34 -2.43 11.51
CA LYS A 96 11.21 -0.99 11.31
C LYS A 96 9.93 -0.46 11.93
N PHE A 97 10.03 0.71 12.57
CA PHE A 97 8.89 1.54 12.94
C PHE A 97 9.00 2.85 12.16
N ILE A 98 7.99 3.22 11.39
CA ILE A 98 8.04 4.40 10.52
C ILE A 98 6.83 5.29 10.80
N LEU A 99 7.08 6.57 10.99
CA LEU A 99 6.07 7.62 11.16
C LEU A 99 6.19 8.60 9.99
N LEU A 100 5.10 8.90 9.31
CA LEU A 100 5.09 9.84 8.18
C LEU A 100 3.90 10.80 8.26
N PRO A 101 3.99 12.00 7.67
CA PRO A 101 2.89 12.96 7.74
C PRO A 101 1.70 12.50 6.88
N LEU A 102 0.50 12.65 7.41
CA LEU A 102 -0.74 12.30 6.70
C LEU A 102 -0.93 13.17 5.44
N SER A 103 -0.51 14.44 5.48
CA SER A 103 -0.63 15.34 4.32
C SER A 103 0.12 14.86 3.08
N TRP A 104 1.15 14.01 3.23
CA TRP A 104 1.94 13.53 2.11
C TRP A 104 1.14 12.63 1.17
N SER A 105 0.20 11.84 1.69
CA SER A 105 -0.72 11.04 0.88
C SER A 105 -1.93 11.85 0.39
N GLY A 106 -2.16 13.03 0.99
CA GLY A 106 -3.32 13.88 0.73
C GLY A 106 -4.65 13.28 1.23
N ILE A 107 -4.59 12.31 2.14
CA ILE A 107 -5.77 11.72 2.79
C ILE A 107 -6.32 12.69 3.84
N GLU A 108 -7.64 12.85 3.86
CA GLU A 108 -8.33 13.69 4.84
C GLU A 108 -8.79 12.88 6.06
N GLN A 109 -8.95 13.54 7.20
CA GLN A 109 -9.23 12.86 8.47
C GLN A 109 -10.62 12.19 8.51
N ASP A 110 -11.58 12.71 7.74
CA ASP A 110 -12.92 12.14 7.59
C ASP A 110 -12.97 10.93 6.64
N GLU A 111 -11.91 10.66 5.89
CA GLU A 111 -11.73 9.45 5.09
C GLU A 111 -11.22 8.26 5.95
N LEU A 112 -10.89 8.51 7.21
CA LEU A 112 -10.37 7.50 8.12
C LEU A 112 -11.50 6.69 8.77
N SER A 113 -11.24 5.41 8.97
CA SER A 113 -12.11 4.49 9.71
C SER A 113 -11.29 3.71 10.72
N THR A 114 -11.88 3.37 11.87
CA THR A 114 -11.20 2.60 12.90
C THR A 114 -11.19 1.11 12.57
N ILE A 115 -10.09 0.43 12.84
CA ILE A 115 -10.02 -1.03 12.75
C ILE A 115 -10.37 -1.63 14.11
N THR A 116 -11.35 -2.53 14.15
CA THR A 116 -11.52 -3.43 15.28
C THR A 116 -10.51 -4.56 15.12
N THR A 117 -9.33 -4.45 15.73
CA THR A 117 -8.34 -5.53 15.71
C THR A 117 -8.65 -6.55 16.80
N ASP A 118 -8.65 -7.83 16.46
CA ASP A 118 -8.78 -8.94 17.44
C ASP A 118 -7.57 -9.00 18.41
N ILE A 119 -6.50 -8.27 18.09
CA ILE A 119 -5.31 -8.10 18.92
C ILE A 119 -5.43 -6.77 19.65
N SER A 120 -5.41 -6.82 20.99
CA SER A 120 -5.45 -5.63 21.85
C SER A 120 -4.11 -4.87 21.75
N LEU A 121 -3.97 -4.04 20.73
CA LEU A 121 -2.93 -3.03 20.70
C LEU A 121 -3.29 -1.95 21.75
N PRO A 122 -2.30 -1.31 22.40
CA PRO A 122 -2.56 -0.33 23.45
C PRO A 122 -3.03 1.02 22.91
N CYS A 123 -3.51 1.06 21.67
CA CYS A 123 -3.97 2.25 20.98
C CYS A 123 -4.98 1.93 19.89
N THR A 124 -5.82 2.91 19.55
CA THR A 124 -6.71 2.81 18.39
C THR A 124 -5.93 3.02 17.10
N ILE A 125 -6.00 2.04 16.18
CA ILE A 125 -5.44 2.18 14.83
C ILE A 125 -6.53 2.54 13.84
N TRP A 126 -6.26 3.59 13.07
CA TRP A 126 -7.09 4.03 11.97
C TRP A 126 -6.61 3.43 10.66
N THR A 127 -7.49 3.43 9.67
CA THR A 127 -7.22 2.94 8.34
C THR A 127 -8.04 3.68 7.29
N VAL A 128 -7.74 3.39 6.02
CA VAL A 128 -8.37 4.04 4.88
C VAL A 128 -9.11 3.02 4.01
N PRO A 129 -10.33 3.31 3.53
CA PRO A 129 -11.01 2.44 2.59
C PRO A 129 -10.29 2.43 1.23
N MET A 130 -10.54 1.41 0.42
CA MET A 130 -9.93 1.25 -0.90
C MET A 130 -10.02 2.50 -1.80
N PRO A 131 -11.16 3.23 -1.88
CA PRO A 131 -11.24 4.43 -2.70
C PRO A 131 -10.26 5.52 -2.26
N ALA A 132 -10.15 5.76 -0.94
CA ALA A 132 -9.23 6.75 -0.39
C ALA A 132 -7.76 6.34 -0.64
N PHE A 133 -7.43 5.06 -0.49
CA PHE A 133 -6.11 4.54 -0.86
C PHE A 133 -5.81 4.76 -2.36
N CYS A 134 -6.72 4.41 -3.26
CA CYS A 134 -6.52 4.59 -4.70
C CYS A 134 -6.31 6.07 -5.07
N ALA A 135 -7.10 6.99 -4.49
CA ALA A 135 -6.93 8.42 -4.69
C ALA A 135 -5.58 8.92 -4.15
N ALA A 136 -5.18 8.48 -2.96
CA ALA A 136 -3.88 8.81 -2.37
C ALA A 136 -2.72 8.33 -3.25
N SER A 137 -2.78 7.09 -3.74
CA SER A 137 -1.76 6.53 -4.64
C SER A 137 -1.67 7.30 -5.95
N LEU A 138 -2.79 7.71 -6.56
CA LEU A 138 -2.76 8.56 -7.75
C LEU A 138 -2.08 9.92 -7.48
N ARG A 139 -2.38 10.56 -6.34
CA ARG A 139 -1.73 11.83 -5.96
C ARG A 139 -0.22 11.64 -5.78
N ILE A 140 0.21 10.59 -5.08
CA ILE A 140 1.64 10.26 -4.90
C ILE A 140 2.29 10.03 -6.27
N ILE A 141 1.69 9.23 -7.14
CA ILE A 141 2.21 8.96 -8.50
C ILE A 141 2.43 10.28 -9.25
N MET A 142 1.47 11.21 -9.21
CA MET A 142 1.54 12.48 -9.93
C MET A 142 2.54 13.49 -9.35
N GLN A 143 2.75 13.47 -8.04
CA GLN A 143 3.68 14.37 -7.36
C GLN A 143 5.15 13.97 -7.58
N GLU A 144 5.39 12.72 -7.96
CA GLU A 144 6.71 12.15 -8.17
C GLU A 144 7.20 12.30 -9.61
N GLU A 145 8.52 12.31 -9.76
CA GLU A 145 9.19 12.41 -11.07
C GLU A 145 9.03 11.12 -11.88
N CYS A 146 8.95 11.26 -13.21
CA CYS A 146 8.93 10.10 -14.10
C CYS A 146 10.20 9.25 -13.92
N GLY A 147 10.04 7.94 -13.81
CA GLY A 147 11.14 7.00 -13.56
C GLY A 147 11.67 6.99 -12.12
N SER A 148 11.10 7.78 -11.19
CA SER A 148 11.49 7.71 -9.78
C SER A 148 11.06 6.37 -9.17
N ARG A 149 11.87 5.85 -8.24
CA ARG A 149 11.56 4.59 -7.54
C ARG A 149 10.27 4.71 -6.72
N VAL A 150 10.02 5.88 -6.13
CA VAL A 150 8.78 6.17 -5.39
C VAL A 150 7.57 6.02 -6.30
N ARG A 151 7.61 6.62 -7.50
CA ARG A 151 6.53 6.51 -8.49
C ARG A 151 6.31 5.06 -8.92
N GLY A 152 7.39 4.34 -9.24
CA GLY A 152 7.30 2.93 -9.64
C GLY A 152 6.67 2.04 -8.56
N MET A 153 7.04 2.25 -7.29
CA MET A 153 6.45 1.53 -6.17
C MET A 153 4.98 1.91 -5.96
N ALA A 154 4.63 3.19 -6.06
CA ALA A 154 3.23 3.65 -5.94
C ALA A 154 2.33 3.06 -7.03
N VAL A 155 2.83 2.98 -8.27
CA VAL A 155 2.15 2.33 -9.39
C VAL A 155 1.95 0.84 -9.09
N ALA A 156 3.00 0.14 -8.63
CA ALA A 156 2.91 -1.27 -8.31
C ALA A 156 1.88 -1.53 -7.20
N ASP A 157 1.91 -0.75 -6.11
CA ASP A 157 0.97 -0.89 -5.01
C ASP A 157 -0.48 -0.64 -5.45
N LEU A 158 -0.72 0.41 -6.25
CA LEU A 158 -2.04 0.71 -6.81
C LEU A 158 -2.54 -0.42 -7.73
N ALA A 159 -1.70 -0.86 -8.66
CA ALA A 159 -2.05 -1.89 -9.64
C ALA A 159 -2.37 -3.22 -8.94
N ASN A 160 -1.55 -3.64 -7.97
CA ASN A 160 -1.79 -4.88 -7.23
C ASN A 160 -3.07 -4.82 -6.40
N VAL A 161 -3.32 -3.73 -5.67
CA VAL A 161 -4.56 -3.59 -4.89
C VAL A 161 -5.80 -3.65 -5.80
N ILE A 162 -5.74 -3.01 -6.98
CA ILE A 162 -6.82 -3.11 -7.98
C ILE A 162 -6.96 -4.56 -8.46
N ALA A 163 -5.87 -5.19 -8.90
CA ALA A 163 -5.87 -6.55 -9.44
C ALA A 163 -6.50 -7.55 -8.46
N TYR A 164 -5.97 -7.67 -7.25
CA TYR A 164 -6.43 -8.66 -6.27
C TYR A 164 -7.81 -8.39 -5.67
N ARG A 165 -8.34 -7.17 -5.79
CA ARG A 165 -9.68 -6.85 -5.26
C ARG A 165 -10.77 -6.86 -6.30
N MET A 166 -10.43 -6.61 -7.55
CA MET A 166 -11.42 -6.44 -8.61
C MET A 166 -11.44 -7.59 -9.61
N PHE A 167 -10.35 -8.37 -9.68
CA PHE A 167 -10.21 -9.47 -10.61
C PHE A 167 -9.94 -10.77 -9.87
N ASP A 168 -10.35 -11.88 -10.48
CA ASP A 168 -9.99 -13.20 -9.97
C ASP A 168 -8.51 -13.47 -10.25
N MET A 169 -7.68 -13.38 -9.21
CA MET A 169 -6.24 -13.66 -9.29
C MET A 169 -5.88 -15.11 -8.88
N SER A 170 -6.87 -16.02 -8.81
CA SER A 170 -6.63 -17.42 -8.37
C SER A 170 -5.71 -18.23 -9.30
N TYR A 171 -5.52 -17.79 -10.54
CA TYR A 171 -4.60 -18.38 -11.51
C TYR A 171 -3.15 -17.88 -11.36
N GLU A 172 -2.88 -16.91 -10.49
CA GLU A 172 -1.51 -16.43 -10.31
C GLU A 172 -0.62 -17.54 -9.72
N GLY A 173 0.47 -17.86 -10.41
CA GLY A 173 1.34 -19.00 -10.08
C GLY A 173 0.95 -20.31 -10.76
N SER A 174 -0.24 -20.43 -11.38
CA SER A 174 -0.60 -21.63 -12.16
C SER A 174 0.12 -21.72 -13.51
N TYR A 175 0.85 -20.67 -13.89
CA TYR A 175 1.73 -20.64 -15.07
C TYR A 175 3.19 -20.99 -14.75
N LEU A 176 3.53 -21.17 -13.47
CA LEU A 176 4.86 -21.65 -13.08
C LEU A 176 4.86 -23.17 -13.20
N GLN A 177 5.21 -23.69 -14.37
CA GLN A 177 5.60 -25.09 -14.51
C GLN A 177 6.77 -25.35 -13.55
N ASN A 178 6.56 -26.20 -12.55
CA ASN A 178 7.66 -26.65 -11.73
C ASN A 178 8.50 -27.65 -12.54
N PRO A 179 9.82 -27.74 -12.35
CA PRO A 179 10.65 -28.75 -13.03
C PRO A 179 10.22 -30.20 -12.76
N GLU A 180 9.40 -30.43 -11.74
CA GLU A 180 8.80 -31.73 -11.39
C GLU A 180 7.50 -32.02 -12.16
N ASP A 181 6.95 -31.06 -12.91
CA ASP A 181 5.78 -31.25 -13.78
C ASP A 181 6.17 -31.83 -15.16
N ASP A 182 7.47 -31.95 -15.45
CA ASP A 182 8.04 -32.65 -16.62
C ASP A 182 8.20 -34.16 -16.35
N VAL A 183 7.19 -34.80 -15.76
CA VAL A 183 7.12 -36.25 -15.66
C VAL A 183 5.95 -36.74 -16.51
N ASP A 184 6.28 -37.04 -17.76
CA ASP A 184 5.57 -37.91 -18.71
C ASP A 184 4.03 -37.85 -18.66
N ASP A 185 3.42 -37.06 -19.55
CA ASP A 185 2.27 -37.56 -20.29
C ASP A 185 2.15 -36.86 -21.65
N GLU A 186 2.12 -37.68 -22.71
CA GLU A 186 1.78 -37.28 -24.07
C GLU A 186 0.30 -36.84 -24.17
N ALA A 187 -0.01 -35.68 -23.59
CA ALA A 187 -1.28 -35.00 -23.73
C ALA A 187 -1.07 -33.47 -23.65
N VAL A 188 -0.14 -32.93 -24.45
CA VAL A 188 -0.15 -31.49 -24.78
C VAL A 188 -1.30 -31.26 -25.75
N GLY A 189 -2.53 -31.39 -25.24
CA GLY A 189 -3.72 -30.95 -25.92
C GLY A 189 -3.59 -29.45 -26.10
N PHE A 190 -3.51 -29.01 -27.35
CA PHE A 190 -3.75 -27.62 -27.73
C PHE A 190 -4.93 -27.09 -26.90
N GLN A 191 -4.65 -26.15 -26.01
CA GLN A 191 -5.65 -25.40 -25.26
C GLN A 191 -6.67 -24.91 -26.28
N LYS A 192 -7.88 -25.47 -26.24
CA LYS A 192 -8.89 -25.25 -27.26
C LYS A 192 -9.29 -23.78 -27.24
N ASP A 193 -9.53 -23.21 -28.42
CA ASP A 193 -10.03 -21.84 -28.57
C ASP A 193 -11.27 -21.52 -27.69
N GLU A 194 -12.02 -22.54 -27.26
CA GLU A 194 -13.12 -22.44 -26.29
C GLU A 194 -12.67 -21.96 -24.89
N ASP A 195 -11.54 -22.44 -24.37
CA ASP A 195 -11.03 -22.04 -23.05
C ASP A 195 -10.54 -20.59 -23.06
N ALA A 196 -9.95 -20.16 -24.19
CA ALA A 196 -9.54 -18.78 -24.40
C ALA A 196 -10.73 -17.82 -24.51
N ALA A 197 -11.82 -18.24 -25.18
CA ALA A 197 -13.04 -17.44 -25.27
C ALA A 197 -13.74 -17.31 -23.91
N VAL A 198 -13.82 -18.39 -23.13
CA VAL A 198 -14.39 -18.37 -21.77
C VAL A 198 -13.56 -17.48 -20.83
N LEU A 199 -12.23 -17.51 -20.94
CA LEU A 199 -11.36 -16.62 -20.18
C LEU A 199 -11.58 -15.15 -20.58
N ALA A 200 -11.64 -14.84 -21.87
CA ALA A 200 -11.90 -13.49 -22.35
C ALA A 200 -13.28 -12.94 -21.90
N ASP A 201 -14.31 -13.77 -21.93
CA ASP A 201 -15.65 -13.39 -21.44
C ASP A 201 -15.66 -13.13 -19.93
N LYS A 202 -14.92 -13.96 -19.16
CA LYS A 202 -14.75 -13.77 -17.72
C LYS A 202 -14.00 -12.47 -17.42
N GLU A 203 -12.88 -12.21 -18.09
CA GLU A 203 -12.11 -10.97 -17.93
C GLU A 203 -12.94 -9.73 -18.28
N ALA A 204 -13.75 -9.80 -19.35
CA ALA A 204 -14.65 -8.71 -19.72
C ALA A 204 -15.74 -8.47 -18.66
N SER A 205 -16.27 -9.55 -18.06
CA SER A 205 -17.22 -9.48 -16.96
C SER A 205 -16.58 -8.88 -15.70
N ASP A 206 -15.39 -9.33 -15.31
CA ASP A 206 -14.65 -8.82 -14.15
C ASP A 206 -14.32 -7.34 -14.33
N MET A 207 -13.86 -6.94 -15.52
CA MET A 207 -13.60 -5.54 -15.85
C MET A 207 -14.86 -4.68 -15.76
N LYS A 208 -16.00 -5.18 -16.25
CA LYS A 208 -17.28 -4.46 -16.14
C LYS A 208 -17.69 -4.29 -14.67
N ASN A 209 -17.59 -5.35 -13.87
CA ASN A 209 -17.91 -5.31 -12.44
C ASN A 209 -16.98 -4.34 -11.69
N ALA A 210 -15.68 -4.34 -12.02
CA ALA A 210 -14.69 -3.42 -11.47
C ALA A 210 -15.07 -1.96 -11.77
N VAL A 211 -15.41 -1.66 -13.03
CA VAL A 211 -15.84 -0.31 -13.44
C VAL A 211 -17.11 0.12 -12.72
N ASP A 212 -18.12 -0.75 -12.63
CA ASP A 212 -19.37 -0.43 -11.93
C ASP A 212 -19.15 -0.25 -10.42
N ASN A 213 -18.24 -1.02 -9.83
CA ASN A 213 -17.80 -0.83 -8.45
C ASN A 213 -17.15 0.55 -8.24
N ILE A 214 -16.18 0.93 -9.09
CA ILE A 214 -15.51 2.23 -9.03
C ILE A 214 -16.49 3.40 -9.23
N ARG A 215 -17.48 3.24 -10.11
CA ARG A 215 -18.54 4.25 -10.31
C ARG A 215 -19.35 4.50 -9.04
N GLY A 216 -19.58 3.45 -8.25
CA GLY A 216 -20.26 3.54 -6.97
C GLY A 216 -19.43 4.15 -5.84
N TRP A 217 -18.13 4.39 -6.04
CA TRP A 217 -17.29 4.99 -5.01
C TRP A 217 -17.58 6.48 -4.82
N GLU A 218 -17.66 6.86 -3.56
CA GLU A 218 -17.72 8.25 -3.14
C GLU A 218 -16.31 8.75 -2.86
N PHE A 219 -15.88 9.74 -3.64
CA PHE A 219 -14.63 10.46 -3.42
C PHE A 219 -14.97 11.86 -2.92
N LYS A 220 -14.24 12.33 -1.91
CA LYS A 220 -14.43 13.69 -1.37
C LYS A 220 -13.77 14.75 -2.25
N LYS A 221 -12.50 14.52 -2.62
CA LYS A 221 -11.66 15.48 -3.35
C LYS A 221 -11.21 14.93 -4.70
N ASP A 222 -11.23 15.79 -5.72
CA ASP A 222 -10.89 15.47 -7.11
C ASP A 222 -11.64 14.22 -7.60
N GLY A 223 -12.86 14.01 -7.09
CA GLY A 223 -13.53 12.72 -7.14
C GLY A 223 -13.85 12.23 -8.54
N ASP A 224 -14.30 13.14 -9.40
CA ASP A 224 -14.56 12.82 -10.80
C ASP A 224 -13.27 12.51 -11.57
N TRP A 225 -12.18 13.22 -11.27
CA TRP A 225 -10.89 12.95 -11.89
C TRP A 225 -10.35 11.58 -11.44
N ASN A 226 -10.29 11.32 -10.13
CA ASN A 226 -9.84 10.05 -9.56
C ASN A 226 -10.65 8.88 -10.13
N ARG A 227 -11.98 8.99 -10.12
CA ARG A 227 -12.89 7.98 -10.66
C ARG A 227 -12.61 7.71 -12.14
N ASN A 228 -12.55 8.77 -12.95
CA ASN A 228 -12.35 8.63 -14.40
C ASN A 228 -10.98 8.03 -14.73
N THR A 229 -9.93 8.47 -14.04
CA THR A 229 -8.58 7.92 -14.22
C THR A 229 -8.52 6.45 -13.83
N LEU A 230 -9.09 6.06 -12.68
CA LEU A 230 -9.13 4.64 -12.28
C LEU A 230 -9.90 3.78 -13.28
N ILE A 231 -11.03 4.26 -13.80
CA ILE A 231 -11.78 3.55 -14.85
C ILE A 231 -10.92 3.39 -16.12
N GLN A 232 -10.18 4.43 -16.52
CA GLN A 232 -9.31 4.34 -17.70
C GLN A 232 -8.14 3.35 -17.49
N LEU A 233 -7.56 3.31 -16.29
CA LEU A 233 -6.53 2.34 -15.92
C LEU A 233 -7.07 0.91 -15.92
N VAL A 234 -8.21 0.67 -15.26
CA VAL A 234 -8.86 -0.65 -15.17
C VAL A 234 -9.29 -1.17 -16.54
N THR A 235 -9.74 -0.29 -17.43
CA THR A 235 -10.14 -0.67 -18.80
C THR A 235 -8.97 -0.74 -19.79
N GLY A 236 -7.74 -0.48 -19.34
CA GLY A 236 -6.55 -0.46 -20.20
C GLY A 236 -6.52 0.68 -21.22
N LYS A 237 -7.43 1.66 -21.14
CA LYS A 237 -7.46 2.83 -22.03
C LYS A 237 -6.32 3.81 -21.74
N GLN A 238 -5.80 3.80 -20.52
CA GLN A 238 -4.65 4.58 -20.09
C GLN A 238 -3.65 3.64 -19.41
N ARG A 239 -2.36 3.80 -19.70
CA ARG A 239 -1.31 3.10 -18.95
C ARG A 239 -0.91 3.90 -17.72
N TYR A 240 -0.47 3.21 -16.68
CA TYR A 240 0.08 3.86 -15.48
C TYR A 240 1.29 4.77 -15.80
N ASP A 241 2.11 4.38 -16.77
CA ASP A 241 3.27 5.16 -17.22
C ASP A 241 2.85 6.53 -17.81
N ASP A 242 1.66 6.60 -18.41
CA ASP A 242 1.13 7.80 -19.07
C ASP A 242 0.41 8.76 -18.10
N LEU A 243 0.33 8.42 -16.81
CA LEU A 243 -0.21 9.32 -15.81
C LEU A 243 0.68 10.58 -15.71
N PRO A 244 0.10 11.77 -15.44
CA PRO A 244 0.90 12.97 -15.22
C PRO A 244 1.98 12.75 -14.17
N SER A 245 3.13 13.41 -14.32
CA SER A 245 4.25 13.33 -13.38
C SER A 245 4.83 14.72 -13.15
N ARG A 246 5.57 14.90 -12.06
CA ARG A 246 6.30 16.14 -11.84
C ARG A 246 7.44 16.22 -12.85
N GLU A 247 7.54 17.34 -13.55
CA GLU A 247 8.68 17.59 -14.44
C GLU A 247 9.99 17.50 -13.66
N PRO A 248 11.03 16.86 -14.24
CA PRO A 248 12.33 16.80 -13.60
C PRO A 248 12.85 18.22 -13.40
N ARG A 249 13.20 18.56 -12.16
CA ARG A 249 13.84 19.86 -11.89
C ARG A 249 15.17 19.87 -12.62
N HIS A 250 15.26 20.58 -13.75
CA HIS A 250 16.54 20.83 -14.40
C HIS A 250 17.52 21.38 -13.35
N LYS A 251 18.58 20.62 -13.06
CA LYS A 251 19.72 21.13 -12.29
C LYS A 251 20.26 22.31 -13.10
N LYS A 252 20.03 23.53 -12.63
CA LYS A 252 20.78 24.69 -13.11
C LYS A 252 22.26 24.36 -12.84
N ALA A 253 23.01 24.19 -13.93
CA ALA A 253 24.46 24.10 -13.93
C ALA A 253 25.08 25.40 -13.41
#